data_AF-A0A8C1YES4-F1
#
_entry.id   AF-A0A8C1YES4-F1
#
_cell.length_a   1.000
_cell.length_b   1.000
_cell.length_c   1.000
_cell.angle_alpha   90.00
_cell.angle_beta   90.00
_cell.angle_gamma   90.00
#
_symmetry.space_group_name_H-M   'P 1'
#
loop_
_entity.id
_entity.type
_entity.pdbx_description
1 polymer ?
#
loop_
_entity_poly.entity_id
_entity_poly.type
_entity_poly.pdbx_seq_one_letter_code
_entity_poly.pdbx_strand_id
1 'polypeptide(L)'
;MEDEISRESRDLGRALCIITGASKGFGRTLAFQLSCLLKPRSVLMLVARTSEQLNQLKEDIITLYGGQNELDVRSSMSVFSSVCAAGPLDTDMQLQARRSSGDLQLRRSFSSMFSEGQLLSCEESGAKLMKLLLDDDFQSGAHLDFYEL
;
A
#
# COMPACT_ATOMS: atom_id res chain seq x y z
N MET A 1 16.73 -34.16 -20.57
CA MET A 1 15.96 -33.16 -21.34
C MET A 1 15.20 -32.39 -20.30
N GLU A 2 15.54 -31.12 -20.20
CA GLU A 2 15.34 -30.22 -19.07
C GLU A 2 13.87 -29.83 -18.92
N ASP A 3 13.39 -29.69 -17.68
CA ASP A 3 12.26 -28.84 -17.32
C ASP A 3 12.58 -28.19 -15.96
N GLU A 4 13.57 -27.31 -16.01
CA GLU A 4 13.86 -26.32 -15.00
C GLU A 4 12.78 -25.23 -15.13
N ILE A 5 11.65 -25.40 -14.41
CA ILE A 5 10.64 -24.35 -14.32
C ILE A 5 11.26 -23.19 -13.55
N SER A 6 11.79 -22.23 -14.31
CA SER A 6 12.16 -20.91 -13.82
C SER A 6 10.97 -20.35 -13.06
N ARG A 7 11.12 -20.21 -11.74
CA ARG A 7 10.31 -19.27 -10.97
C ARG A 7 10.68 -17.88 -11.49
N GLU A 8 10.04 -17.43 -12.56
CA GLU A 8 10.07 -16.02 -12.90
C GLU A 8 9.56 -15.27 -11.68
N SER A 9 10.45 -14.54 -10.99
CA SER A 9 10.05 -13.56 -10.00
C SER A 9 9.15 -12.58 -10.72
N ARG A 10 7.83 -12.70 -10.51
CA ARG A 10 6.87 -11.78 -11.10
C ARG A 10 7.18 -10.38 -10.57
N ASP A 11 7.53 -9.48 -11.47
CA ASP A 11 7.84 -8.08 -11.19
C ASP A 11 6.85 -7.18 -11.94
N LEU A 12 6.66 -5.96 -11.45
CA LEU A 12 5.78 -4.95 -12.04
C LEU A 12 6.44 -4.20 -13.21
N GLY A 13 7.62 -4.64 -13.65
CA GLY A 13 8.40 -3.96 -14.67
C GLY A 13 8.96 -2.61 -14.20
N ARG A 14 9.15 -1.71 -15.17
CA ARG A 14 9.56 -0.33 -14.91
C ARG A 14 8.33 0.55 -14.77
N ALA A 15 8.18 1.20 -13.63
CA ALA A 15 7.02 2.05 -13.37
C ALA A 15 7.40 3.32 -12.61
N LEU A 16 6.52 4.33 -12.72
CA LEU A 16 6.41 5.41 -11.75
C LEU A 16 5.27 5.04 -10.81
N CYS A 17 5.58 4.74 -9.56
CA CYS A 17 4.58 4.46 -8.53
C CYS A 17 4.47 5.67 -7.60
N ILE A 18 3.25 6.14 -7.34
CA ILE A 18 2.98 7.23 -6.41
C ILE A 18 2.12 6.68 -5.27
N ILE A 19 2.62 6.80 -4.04
CA ILE A 19 1.90 6.35 -2.84
C ILE A 19 1.59 7.55 -1.98
N THR A 20 0.31 7.93 -1.93
CA THR A 20 -0.19 8.97 -1.02
C THR A 20 -0.53 8.37 0.34
N GLY A 21 -0.21 9.10 1.41
CA GLY A 21 -0.35 8.58 2.78
C GLY A 21 0.70 7.54 3.16
N ALA A 22 1.87 7.53 2.48
CA ALA A 22 2.89 6.51 2.64
C ALA A 22 3.49 6.41 4.05
N SER A 23 3.41 7.47 4.87
CA SER A 23 4.15 7.51 6.15
C SER A 23 3.64 6.54 7.23
N LYS A 24 2.42 5.99 7.09
CA LYS A 24 1.82 5.08 8.10
C LYS A 24 0.74 4.17 7.52
N GLY A 25 0.37 3.15 8.28
CA GLY A 25 -0.71 2.22 7.95
C GLY A 25 -0.53 1.59 6.57
N PHE A 26 -1.62 1.50 5.82
CA PHE A 26 -1.65 0.81 4.53
C PHE A 26 -0.65 1.34 3.50
N GLY A 27 -0.54 2.67 3.36
CA GLY A 27 0.40 3.28 2.40
C GLY A 27 1.86 2.91 2.70
N ARG A 28 2.21 2.77 3.99
CA ARG A 28 3.55 2.32 4.40
C ARG A 28 3.79 0.87 4.01
N THR A 29 2.82 -0.01 4.26
CA THR A 29 2.90 -1.43 3.89
C THR A 29 3.03 -1.60 2.38
N LEU A 30 2.24 -0.86 1.60
CA LEU A 30 2.34 -0.85 0.14
C LEU A 30 3.70 -0.38 -0.35
N ALA A 31 4.29 0.65 0.28
CA ALA A 31 5.60 1.14 -0.12
C ALA A 31 6.68 0.06 0.00
N PHE A 32 6.66 -0.74 1.06
CA PHE A 32 7.56 -1.90 1.20
C PHE A 32 7.27 -2.99 0.16
N GLN A 33 6.01 -3.38 0.00
CA GLN A 33 5.64 -4.43 -0.94
C GLN A 33 6.02 -4.08 -2.38
N LEU A 34 5.74 -2.85 -2.81
CA LEU A 34 6.04 -2.37 -4.16
C LEU A 34 7.53 -2.17 -4.39
N SER A 35 8.29 -1.75 -3.37
CA SER A 35 9.75 -1.61 -3.51
C SER A 35 10.46 -2.92 -3.90
N CYS A 36 9.88 -4.07 -3.55
CA CYS A 36 10.40 -5.40 -3.94
C CYS A 36 10.10 -5.79 -5.40
N LEU A 37 9.05 -5.22 -5.98
CA LEU A 37 8.49 -5.67 -7.26
C LEU A 37 8.87 -4.75 -8.43
N LEU A 38 9.48 -3.59 -8.15
CA LEU A 38 9.87 -2.63 -9.17
C LEU A 38 11.27 -2.92 -9.73
N LYS A 39 11.42 -2.91 -11.06
CA LYS A 39 12.72 -3.06 -11.72
C LYS A 39 13.61 -1.83 -11.55
N PRO A 40 14.95 -1.96 -11.73
CA PRO A 40 15.86 -0.82 -11.80
C PRO A 40 15.35 0.29 -12.73
N ARG A 41 15.63 1.55 -12.38
CA ARG A 41 15.14 2.77 -13.07
C ARG A 41 13.65 3.07 -12.87
N SER A 42 12.96 2.35 -11.99
CA SER A 42 11.64 2.74 -11.53
C SER A 42 11.73 3.90 -10.54
N VAL A 43 10.66 4.67 -10.44
CA VAL A 43 10.56 5.80 -9.50
C VAL A 43 9.45 5.48 -8.51
N LEU A 44 9.78 5.52 -7.22
CA LEU A 44 8.81 5.36 -6.13
C LEU A 44 8.65 6.70 -5.42
N MET A 45 7.53 7.38 -5.69
CA MET A 45 7.21 8.67 -5.09
C MET A 45 6.33 8.47 -3.86
N LEU A 46 6.90 8.75 -2.69
CA LEU A 46 6.21 8.66 -1.40
C LEU A 46 5.69 10.04 -1.01
N VAL A 47 4.38 10.13 -0.74
CA VAL A 47 3.71 11.39 -0.40
C VAL A 47 3.03 11.25 0.96
N ALA A 48 3.33 12.15 1.90
CA ALA A 48 2.70 12.19 3.21
C ALA A 48 2.79 13.59 3.85
N ARG A 49 2.07 13.78 4.96
CA ARG A 49 2.06 15.04 5.73
C ARG A 49 3.19 15.13 6.76
N THR A 50 3.77 14.00 7.17
CA THR A 50 4.80 13.93 8.22
C THR A 50 6.16 13.66 7.59
N SER A 51 7.05 14.66 7.57
CA SER A 51 8.39 14.55 6.98
C SER A 51 9.28 13.53 7.68
N GLU A 52 9.26 13.48 9.01
CA GLU A 52 10.08 12.55 9.80
C GLU A 52 9.78 11.08 9.50
N GLN A 53 8.50 10.69 9.58
CA GLN A 53 8.06 9.33 9.25
C GLN A 53 8.31 8.97 7.78
N LEU A 54 8.16 9.94 6.89
CA LEU A 54 8.41 9.74 5.45
C LEU A 54 9.90 9.54 5.16
N ASN A 55 10.77 10.29 5.85
CA ASN A 55 12.21 10.12 5.77
C ASN A 55 12.63 8.77 6.36
N GLN A 56 12.08 8.36 7.51
CA GLN A 56 12.35 7.04 8.07
C GLN A 56 11.95 5.92 7.10
N LEU A 57 10.76 5.99 6.50
CA LEU A 57 10.33 5.03 5.49
C LEU A 57 11.27 5.01 4.27
N LYS A 58 11.71 6.19 3.82
CA LYS A 58 12.67 6.30 2.73
C LYS A 58 13.99 5.59 3.08
N GLU A 59 14.54 5.85 4.27
CA GLU A 59 15.77 5.19 4.74
C GLU A 59 15.58 3.69 4.93
N ASP A 60 14.43 3.23 5.44
CA ASP A 60 14.11 1.81 5.58
C ASP A 60 14.13 1.12 4.21
N ILE A 61 13.48 1.71 3.20
CA ILE A 61 13.46 1.19 1.82
C ILE A 61 14.87 1.21 1.21
N ILE A 62 15.63 2.30 1.38
CA ILE A 62 17.01 2.39 0.89
C ILE A 62 17.91 1.36 1.58
N THR A 63 17.76 1.14 2.88
CA THR A 63 18.58 0.18 3.63
C THR A 63 18.28 -1.25 3.21
N LEU A 64 17.00 -1.57 3.01
CA LEU A 64 16.58 -2.91 2.61
C LEU A 64 16.89 -3.24 1.14
N TYR A 65 16.96 -2.24 0.25
CA TYR A 65 17.01 -2.47 -1.20
C TYR A 65 18.11 -1.71 -1.97
N GLY A 66 18.75 -0.72 -1.35
CA GLY A 66 19.76 0.17 -1.95
C GLY A 66 21.09 -0.50 -2.31
N GLY A 67 21.22 -1.81 -2.10
CA GLY A 67 22.33 -2.61 -2.62
C GLY A 67 22.07 -3.27 -3.97
N GLN A 68 20.82 -3.36 -4.46
CA GLN A 68 20.50 -4.18 -5.64
C GLN A 68 19.69 -3.50 -6.75
N ASN A 69 18.91 -2.45 -6.48
CA ASN A 69 18.16 -1.73 -7.54
C ASN A 69 18.36 -0.21 -7.42
N GLU A 70 18.68 0.43 -8.55
CA GLU A 70 18.73 1.90 -8.71
C GLU A 70 17.29 2.47 -8.74
N LEU A 71 16.60 2.39 -7.59
CA LEU A 71 15.26 2.95 -7.36
C LEU A 71 15.39 4.38 -6.87
N ASP A 72 14.84 5.33 -7.62
CA ASP A 72 14.80 6.73 -7.21
C ASP A 72 13.58 6.96 -6.31
N VAL A 73 13.83 7.02 -5.00
CA VAL A 73 12.81 7.26 -3.98
C VAL A 73 12.71 8.75 -3.69
N ARG A 74 11.59 9.35 -4.09
CA ARG A 74 11.32 10.79 -3.90
C ARG A 74 10.21 11.01 -2.90
N SER A 75 10.46 11.89 -1.94
CA SER A 75 9.48 12.35 -0.97
C SER A 75 8.94 13.71 -1.40
N SER A 76 7.61 13.85 -1.51
CA SER A 76 6.96 15.15 -1.76
C SER A 76 5.83 15.39 -0.77
N MET A 77 5.61 16.65 -0.38
CA MET A 77 4.53 17.06 0.54
C MET A 77 3.23 17.47 -0.16
N SER A 78 3.08 17.16 -1.46
CA SER A 78 1.83 17.36 -2.20
C SER A 78 1.80 16.51 -3.48
N VAL A 79 0.63 15.93 -3.81
CA VAL A 79 0.05 15.64 -5.15
C VAL A 79 -1.19 14.72 -5.03
N PHE A 80 -2.10 14.86 -6.01
CA PHE A 80 -3.50 14.42 -6.09
C PHE A 80 -3.70 13.05 -6.80
N SER A 81 -4.38 12.15 -6.07
CA SER A 81 -5.31 11.04 -6.41
C SER A 81 -5.03 9.93 -7.45
N SER A 82 -5.10 8.68 -6.96
CA SER A 82 -6.07 7.66 -7.40
C SER A 82 -6.56 6.87 -6.16
N VAL A 83 -7.88 6.66 -6.02
CA VAL A 83 -8.52 6.08 -4.82
C VAL A 83 -8.60 4.56 -4.94
N CYS A 84 -7.96 3.86 -4.02
CA CYS A 84 -8.20 2.43 -3.76
C CYS A 84 -8.93 2.33 -2.42
N ALA A 85 -10.09 1.66 -2.40
CA ALA A 85 -10.83 1.39 -1.18
C ALA A 85 -10.28 0.11 -0.55
N ALA A 86 -9.28 0.26 0.33
CA ALA A 86 -8.57 -0.86 0.98
C ALA A 86 -9.43 -1.66 2.00
N GLY A 87 -10.75 -1.44 2.05
CA GLY A 87 -11.63 -2.02 3.03
C GLY A 87 -11.43 -1.48 4.47
N PRO A 88 -12.13 -2.04 5.46
CA PRO A 88 -12.05 -1.61 6.85
C PRO A 88 -10.78 -2.15 7.52
N LEU A 89 -9.69 -1.39 7.41
CA LEU A 89 -8.40 -1.78 7.97
C LEU A 89 -8.30 -1.51 9.48
N ASP A 90 -7.70 -2.44 10.24
CA ASP A 90 -7.37 -2.19 11.64
C ASP A 90 -6.13 -1.29 11.77
N THR A 91 -6.37 0.02 11.68
CA THR A 91 -5.35 1.07 11.74
C THR A 91 -5.74 2.15 12.73
N ASP A 92 -4.80 3.05 13.04
CA ASP A 92 -5.09 4.25 13.84
C ASP A 92 -6.27 5.07 13.30
N MET A 93 -6.46 5.10 11.98
CA MET A 93 -7.60 5.78 11.36
C MET A 93 -8.91 5.16 11.82
N GLN A 94 -8.99 3.82 11.82
CA GLN A 94 -10.19 3.12 12.24
C GLN A 94 -10.39 3.17 13.75
N LEU A 95 -9.31 3.20 14.54
CA LEU A 95 -9.38 3.46 15.98
C LEU A 95 -9.94 4.87 16.27
N GLN A 96 -9.49 5.88 15.54
CA GLN A 96 -10.02 7.24 15.65
C GLN A 96 -11.50 7.31 15.27
N ALA A 97 -11.91 6.64 14.18
CA ALA A 97 -13.30 6.57 13.78
C ALA A 97 -14.18 5.94 14.88
N ARG A 98 -13.70 4.89 15.55
CA ARG A 98 -14.38 4.26 16.69
C ARG A 98 -14.48 5.16 17.93
N ARG A 99 -13.53 6.05 18.16
CA ARG A 99 -13.46 6.87 19.39
C ARG A 99 -14.07 8.26 19.24
N SER A 100 -13.90 8.87 18.08
CA SER A 100 -14.06 10.31 17.89
C SER A 100 -15.10 10.68 16.84
N SER A 101 -15.79 9.72 16.22
CA SER A 101 -16.92 10.01 15.33
C SER A 101 -18.03 10.73 16.10
N GLY A 102 -18.45 11.89 15.58
CA GLY A 102 -19.54 12.69 16.15
C GLY A 102 -20.91 12.02 15.98
N ASP A 103 -21.07 11.16 14.98
CA ASP A 103 -22.26 10.34 14.77
C ASP A 103 -22.20 9.06 15.64
N LEU A 104 -23.16 8.93 16.54
CA LEU A 104 -23.24 7.81 17.49
C LEU A 104 -23.55 6.47 16.81
N GLN A 105 -24.34 6.47 15.75
CA GLN A 105 -24.69 5.25 15.02
C GLN A 105 -23.47 4.75 14.23
N LEU A 106 -22.79 5.66 13.54
CA LEU A 106 -21.54 5.38 12.83
C LEU A 106 -20.46 4.85 13.78
N ARG A 107 -20.32 5.48 14.96
CA ARG A 107 -19.37 5.05 15.99
C ARG A 107 -19.66 3.64 16.52
N ARG A 108 -20.94 3.31 16.73
CA ARG A 108 -21.38 1.96 17.12
C ARG A 108 -21.07 0.95 16.03
N SER A 109 -21.37 1.26 14.77
CA SER A 109 -21.05 0.39 13.63
C SER A 109 -19.55 0.09 13.55
N PHE A 110 -18.68 1.10 13.68
CA PHE A 110 -17.23 0.87 13.70
C PHE A 110 -16.76 0.05 14.92
N SER A 111 -17.42 0.20 16.06
CA SER A 111 -17.11 -0.59 17.25
C SER A 111 -17.51 -2.06 17.06
N SER A 112 -18.67 -2.31 16.45
CA SER A 112 -19.16 -3.66 16.10
C SER A 112 -18.19 -4.37 15.15
N MET A 113 -17.76 -3.71 14.08
CA MET A 113 -16.80 -4.26 13.11
C MET A 113 -15.50 -4.73 13.78
N PHE A 114 -15.02 -4.00 14.80
CA PHE A 114 -13.85 -4.43 15.54
C PHE A 114 -14.13 -5.62 16.46
N SER A 115 -15.20 -5.56 17.25
CA SER A 115 -15.52 -6.64 18.20
C SER A 115 -15.88 -7.95 17.49
N GLU A 116 -16.42 -7.87 16.28
CA GLU A 116 -16.79 -9.03 15.46
C GLU A 116 -15.62 -9.55 14.61
N GLY A 117 -14.44 -8.93 14.69
CA GLY A 117 -13.26 -9.38 13.93
C GLY A 117 -13.38 -9.19 12.42
N GLN A 118 -14.16 -8.21 11.96
CA GLN A 118 -14.41 -7.93 10.53
C GLN A 118 -13.35 -7.01 9.90
N LEU A 119 -12.34 -6.60 10.68
CA LEU A 119 -11.29 -5.72 10.19
C LEU A 119 -10.14 -6.51 9.56
N LEU A 120 -9.57 -5.91 8.53
CA LEU A 120 -8.46 -6.49 7.79
C LEU A 120 -7.14 -5.91 8.29
N SER A 121 -6.08 -6.72 8.27
CA SER A 121 -4.72 -6.20 8.42
C SER A 121 -4.28 -5.45 7.15
N CYS A 122 -3.31 -4.55 7.30
CA CYS A 122 -2.71 -3.85 6.15
C CYS A 122 -2.03 -4.84 5.20
N GLU A 123 -1.48 -5.93 5.75
CA GLU A 123 -0.77 -6.98 5.03
C GLU A 123 -1.72 -7.81 4.17
N GLU A 124 -2.89 -8.20 4.70
CA GLU A 124 -3.92 -8.93 3.95
C GLU A 124 -4.46 -8.12 2.77
N SER A 125 -4.81 -6.85 3.03
CA SER A 125 -5.25 -5.96 1.96
C SER A 125 -4.14 -5.67 0.95
N GLY A 126 -2.89 -5.58 1.41
CA GLY A 126 -1.75 -5.31 0.55
C GLY A 126 -1.47 -6.50 -0.37
N ALA A 127 -1.48 -7.71 0.18
CA ALA A 127 -1.25 -8.94 -0.58
C ALA A 127 -2.29 -9.14 -1.69
N LYS A 128 -3.58 -8.86 -1.44
CA LYS A 128 -4.62 -8.90 -2.48
C LYS A 128 -4.34 -7.90 -3.61
N LEU A 129 -4.02 -6.65 -3.26
CA LEU A 129 -3.69 -5.64 -4.26
C LEU A 129 -2.44 -6.03 -5.06
N MET A 130 -1.40 -6.56 -4.41
CA MET A 130 -0.20 -7.03 -5.10
C MET A 130 -0.52 -8.16 -6.09
N LYS A 131 -1.38 -9.10 -5.70
CA LYS A 131 -1.82 -10.17 -6.59
C LYS A 131 -2.50 -9.61 -7.84
N LEU A 132 -3.46 -8.71 -7.69
CA LEU A 132 -4.14 -8.08 -8.82
C LEU A 132 -3.16 -7.29 -9.72
N LEU A 133 -2.25 -6.52 -9.13
CA LEU A 133 -1.25 -5.77 -9.91
C LEU A 133 -0.28 -6.70 -10.68
N LEU A 134 0.05 -7.87 -10.12
CA LEU A 134 0.90 -8.86 -10.79
C LEU A 134 0.16 -9.68 -11.84
N ASP A 135 -1.15 -9.89 -11.66
CA ASP A 135 -1.99 -10.58 -12.64
C ASP A 135 -2.41 -9.63 -13.79
N ASP A 136 -2.26 -8.31 -13.61
CA ASP A 136 -2.58 -7.22 -14.56
C ASP A 136 -4.02 -7.28 -15.10
N ASP A 137 -4.92 -7.95 -14.37
CA ASP A 137 -6.32 -8.18 -14.74
C ASP A 137 -7.22 -7.09 -14.17
N PHE A 138 -6.95 -5.84 -14.55
CA PHE A 138 -7.78 -4.70 -14.17
C PHE A 138 -7.89 -3.66 -15.29
N GLN A 139 -9.04 -2.99 -15.34
CA GLN A 139 -9.21 -1.88 -16.27
C GLN A 139 -8.48 -0.64 -15.75
N SER A 140 -7.64 -0.05 -16.59
CA SER A 140 -6.98 1.22 -16.26
C SER A 140 -8.02 2.30 -15.91
N GLY A 141 -7.83 2.95 -14.77
CA GLY A 141 -8.77 3.95 -14.24
C GLY A 141 -9.97 3.39 -13.47
N ALA A 142 -10.06 2.06 -13.29
CA ALA A 142 -11.11 1.46 -12.47
C ALA A 142 -10.98 1.87 -10.99
N HIS A 143 -12.13 1.99 -10.33
CA HIS A 143 -12.19 2.04 -8.87
C HIS A 143 -12.21 0.60 -8.37
N LEU A 144 -11.17 0.20 -7.63
CA LEU A 144 -11.04 -1.15 -7.09
C LEU A 144 -11.37 -1.14 -5.59
N ASP A 145 -12.35 -1.95 -5.20
CA ASP A 145 -12.70 -2.19 -3.79
C ASP A 145 -12.13 -3.53 -3.33
N PHE A 146 -11.59 -3.60 -2.11
CA PHE A 146 -11.08 -4.84 -1.52
C PHE A 146 -12.05 -6.04 -1.61
N TYR A 147 -13.35 -5.80 -1.55
CA TYR A 147 -14.36 -6.86 -1.63
C TYR A 147 -14.68 -7.29 -3.08
N GLU A 148 -14.24 -6.51 -4.07
CA GLU A 148 -14.34 -6.83 -5.50
C GLU A 148 -13.04 -7.47 -6.04
N LEU A 149 -12.00 -7.58 -5.19
CA LEU A 149 -10.67 -8.16 -5.44
C LEU A 149 -10.50 -9.58 -4.90
#